data_AF-A0A843CAN5-F1
#
_entry.id   AF-A0A843CAN5-F1
#
_cell.length_a   1.000
_cell.length_b   1.000
_cell.length_c   1.000
_cell.angle_alpha   90.00
_cell.angle_beta   90.00
_cell.angle_gamma   90.00
#
_symmetry.space_group_name_H-M   'P 1'
#
loop_
_entity.id
_entity.type
_entity.pdbx_description
1 polymer ?
#
loop_
_entity_poly.entity_id
_entity_poly.type
_entity_poly.pdbx_seq_one_letter_code
_entity_poly.pdbx_strand_id
1 'polypeptide(L)' 'MFLMIIGKIKKNEKKIKFQLDLFCTNCGKSVPGGMQASENYYDSDSFKIEIDNFKKNYLCGLCRDAKRIKDKI' A
#
# COMPACT_ATOMS: atom_id res chain seq x y z
N MET A 1 6.76 13.92 4.33
CA MET A 1 5.64 12.95 4.20
C MET A 1 5.97 12.00 3.06
N PHE A 2 6.41 10.78 3.36
CA PHE A 2 6.70 9.75 2.35
C PHE A 2 5.38 9.15 1.87
N LEU A 3 5.08 9.30 0.58
CA LEU A 3 3.91 8.70 -0.04
C LEU A 3 4.35 7.44 -0.79
N MET A 4 3.67 6.31 -0.56
CA MET A 4 3.95 5.08 -1.29
C MET A 4 3.29 5.13 -2.68
N ILE A 5 3.96 4.57 -3.69
CA ILE A 5 3.42 4.48 -5.05
C ILE A 5 2.87 3.07 -5.26
N ILE A 6 1.65 2.98 -5.79
CA ILE A 6 1.05 1.72 -6.25
C ILE A 6 0.93 1.70 -7.77
N GLY A 7 1.25 0.56 -8.38
CA GLY A 7 1.37 0.40 -9.82
C GLY A 7 2.62 1.07 -10.41
N LYS A 8 2.66 1.16 -11.74
CA LYS A 8 3.73 1.83 -12.49
C LYS A 8 3.28 3.24 -12.87
N ILE A 9 4.15 4.23 -12.65
CA ILE A 9 3.91 5.61 -13.10
C ILE A 9 4.97 5.95 -14.15
N LYS A 10 4.54 6.25 -15.38
CA LYS A 10 5.47 6.74 -16.41
C LYS A 10 5.88 8.20 -16.13
N LYS A 11 7.03 8.62 -16.65
CA LYS A 11 7.61 9.96 -16.41
C LYS A 11 6.68 11.13 -16.78
N ASN A 12 5.77 10.92 -17.74
CA ASN A 12 4.82 11.93 -18.24
C ASN A 12 3.37 11.69 -17.77
N GLU A 13 3.13 10.71 -16.89
CA GLU A 13 1.78 10.43 -16.39
C GLU A 13 1.47 11.29 -15.16
N LYS A 14 0.23 11.79 -15.11
CA LYS A 14 -0.29 12.52 -13.95
C LYS A 14 -0.41 11.58 -12.76
N LYS A 15 -0.04 12.09 -11.58
CA LYS A 15 -0.09 11.37 -10.30
C LYS A 15 -1.27 11.84 -9.49
N ILE A 16 -2.10 10.91 -9.05
CA ILE A 16 -3.17 11.17 -8.09
C ILE A 16 -2.65 10.79 -6.70
N LYS A 17 -2.82 11.69 -5.73
CA LYS A 17 -2.58 11.42 -4.32
C LYS A 17 -3.91 11.08 -3.67
N PHE A 18 -3.95 10.02 -2.89
CA PHE A 18 -5.15 9.60 -2.19
C PHE A 18 -4.78 9.01 -0.84
N GLN A 19 -5.77 8.96 0.04
CA GLN A 19 -5.63 8.43 1.39
C GLN A 19 -6.42 7.15 1.50
N LEU A 20 -5.76 6.12 2.01
CA LEU A 20 -6.34 4.82 2.27
C LEU A 20 -6.39 4.56 3.76
N ASP A 21 -7.51 4.05 4.22
CA ASP A 21 -7.61 3.46 5.53
C ASP A 21 -6.93 2.09 5.51
N LEU A 22 -5.74 2.06 6.09
CA LEU A 22 -4.93 0.87 6.23
C LEU A 22 -4.87 0.46 7.70
N PHE A 23 -5.01 -0.83 7.91
CA PHE A 23 -4.87 -1.47 9.21
C PHE A 23 -3.88 -2.61 9.07
N CYS A 24 -3.01 -2.77 10.07
CA CYS A 24 -2.13 -3.94 10.10
C CYS A 24 -2.98 -5.19 10.34
N THR A 25 -2.90 -6.16 9.45
CA THR A 25 -3.67 -7.41 9.60
C THR A 25 -3.22 -8.26 10.78
N ASN A 26 -1.97 -8.07 11.24
CA ASN A 26 -1.43 -8.82 12.38
C ASN A 26 -1.71 -8.17 13.75
N CYS A 27 -1.75 -6.83 13.84
CA CYS A 27 -1.91 -6.14 15.13
C CYS A 27 -3.09 -5.17 15.20
N GLY A 28 -3.88 -5.04 14.12
CA GLY A 28 -5.05 -4.15 14.05
C GLY A 28 -4.73 -2.65 14.08
N LYS A 29 -3.45 -2.26 14.23
CA LYS A 29 -3.06 -0.85 14.35
C LYS A 29 -3.37 -0.10 13.05
N SER A 30 -3.99 1.07 13.18
CA SER A 30 -4.14 2.03 12.08
C SER A 30 -2.77 2.55 11.65
N VAL A 31 -2.54 2.58 10.34
CA VAL A 31 -1.29 3.05 9.75
C VAL A 31 -1.56 4.16 8.73
N PRO A 32 -0.61 5.10 8.54
CA PRO A 32 -0.77 6.12 7.52
C PRO A 32 -0.82 5.49 6.13
N GLY A 33 -1.95 5.64 5.42
CA GLY A 33 -2.15 5.13 4.06
C GLY A 33 -2.07 6.20 2.97
N GLY A 34 -1.18 7.19 3.13
CA GLY A 34 -0.94 8.17 2.08
C GLY A 34 -0.29 7.50 0.86
N MET A 35 -1.00 7.46 -0.27
CA MET A 35 -0.57 6.78 -1.48
C MET A 35 -0.64 7.66 -2.74
N GLN A 36 0.06 7.19 -3.77
CA GLN A 36 0.07 7.77 -5.10
C GLN A 36 -0.09 6.70 -6.17
N ALA A 37 -0.86 7.01 -7.20
CA ALA A 37 -1.03 6.17 -8.39
C ALA A 37 -1.00 7.05 -9.65
N SER A 38 -0.76 6.43 -10.80
CA SER A 38 -1.00 7.07 -12.09
C SER A 38 -2.51 7.30 -12.29
N GLU A 39 -2.91 8.44 -12.85
CA GLU A 39 -4.31 8.74 -13.16
C GLU A 39 -4.94 7.67 -14.06
N ASN A 40 -4.18 7.15 -15.03
CA ASN A 40 -4.64 6.08 -15.93
C ASN A 40 -4.80 4.73 -15.22
N TYR A 41 -4.10 4.54 -14.09
CA TYR A 41 -4.15 3.32 -13.31
C TYR A 41 -5.21 3.39 -12.21
N TYR A 42 -5.38 4.58 -11.62
CA TYR A 42 -6.33 4.85 -10.57
C TYR A 42 -7.76 4.52 -11.03
N ASP A 43 -8.51 3.83 -10.18
CA ASP A 43 -9.89 3.37 -10.42
C ASP A 43 -10.08 2.28 -11.50
N SER A 44 -9.00 1.80 -12.13
CA SER A 44 -9.06 0.60 -12.98
C SER A 44 -9.41 -0.66 -12.16
N ASP A 45 -9.93 -1.70 -12.82
CA ASP A 45 -10.24 -2.98 -12.16
C ASP A 45 -8.98 -3.61 -11.54
N SER A 46 -7.85 -3.54 -12.25
CA SER A 46 -6.55 -3.96 -11.76
C SER A 46 -6.15 -3.23 -10.47
N PHE A 47 -6.38 -1.92 -10.42
CA PHE A 47 -6.09 -1.11 -9.23
C PHE A 47 -6.98 -1.51 -8.06
N LYS A 48 -8.28 -1.73 -8.28
CA LYS A 48 -9.22 -2.18 -7.23
C LYS A 48 -8.78 -3.51 -6.63
N ILE A 49 -8.43 -4.47 -7.48
CA ILE A 49 -7.93 -5.79 -7.06
C ILE A 49 -6.60 -5.66 -6.31
N GLU A 50 -5.65 -4.86 -6.80
CA GLU A 50 -4.35 -4.67 -6.14
C GLU A 50 -4.52 -3.99 -4.77
N ILE A 51 -5.35 -2.96 -4.68
CA ILE A 51 -5.64 -2.26 -3.41
C ILE A 51 -6.32 -3.18 -2.40
N ASP A 52 -7.30 -3.97 -2.83
CA ASP A 52 -8.00 -4.89 -1.93
C ASP A 52 -7.04 -5.97 -1.40
N ASN A 53 -6.22 -6.55 -2.27
CA ASN A 53 -5.18 -7.50 -1.88
C ASN A 53 -4.11 -6.84 -0.98
N PHE A 54 -3.74 -5.60 -1.26
CA PHE A 54 -2.79 -4.85 -0.45
C PHE A 54 -3.34 -4.64 0.96
N LYS A 55 -4.59 -4.18 1.10
CA LYS A 55 -5.26 -4.00 2.40
C LYS A 55 -5.28 -5.28 3.23
N LYS A 56 -5.65 -6.41 2.60
CA LYS A 56 -5.76 -7.72 3.26
C LYS A 56 -4.43 -8.29 3.72
N ASN A 57 -3.33 -7.91 3.08
CA ASN A 57 -1.99 -8.44 3.39
C ASN A 57 -1.07 -7.41 4.06
N TYR A 58 -1.56 -6.20 4.32
CA TYR A 58 -0.72 -5.13 4.83
C TYR A 58 -0.26 -5.40 6.26
N LEU A 59 1.06 -5.34 6.46
CA LEU A 59 1.70 -5.38 7.77
C LEU A 59 2.35 -4.03 8.05
N CYS A 60 2.14 -3.50 9.26
CA CYS A 60 2.88 -2.34 9.72
C CYS A 60 4.38 -2.67 9.82
N GLY A 61 5.23 -1.64 9.83
CA GLY A 61 6.69 -1.80 9.88
C GLY A 61 7.14 -2.76 10.99
N LEU A 62 6.57 -2.63 12.19
CA LEU A 62 6.88 -3.49 13.34
C LEU A 62 6.54 -4.97 13.07
N CYS A 63 5.33 -5.26 12.57
CA CYS A 63 4.92 -6.65 12.32
C CYS A 63 5.67 -7.25 11.13
N ARG A 64 5.97 -6.44 10.11
CA ARG A 64 6.78 -6.86 8.97
C ARG A 64 8.21 -7.21 9.41
N ASP A 65 8.82 -6.38 10.25
CA ASP A 65 10.17 -6.62 10.75
C ASP A 65 10.20 -7.80 11.73
N ALA A 66 9.18 -7.96 12.58
CA ALA A 66 9.03 -9.14 13.43
C ALA A 66 8.89 -10.43 12.61
N LYS A 67 8.13 -10.41 11.50
CA LYS A 67 8.00 -11.55 10.59
C LYS A 67 9.35 -11.94 9.96
N ARG A 68 10.13 -10.95 9.51
CA ARG A 68 11.48 -11.18 8.96
C ARG A 68 12.45 -11.82 9.96
N ILE A 69 12.31 -11.51 11.25
CA ILE A 69 13.15 -12.12 12.29
C ILE A 69 12.72 -13.57 12.53
N LYS A 70 11.40 -13.85 12.59
CA LYS A 70 10.88 -15.21 12.74
C LYS A 70 11.25 -16.13 11.57
N ASP A 71 11.22 -15.64 10.33
CA ASP A 71 11.55 -16.44 9.14
C ASP A 71 13.04 -16.82 9.03
N LYS A 72 13.91 -16.27 9.90
CA LYS A 72 15.35 -16.56 9.95
C LYS A 72 15.74 -17.56 11.04
N ILE A 73 14.80 -17.98 11.88
CA ILE A 73 15.01 -18.90 13.01
C ILE A 73 14.56 -20.29 12.61
#